data_AF-A0A9X0D3W0-F1
#
_entry.id   AF-A0A9X0D3W0-F1
#
_cell.length_a   1.000
_cell.length_b   1.000
_cell.length_c   1.000
_cell.angle_alpha   90.00
_cell.angle_beta   90.00
_cell.angle_gamma   90.00
#
_symmetry.space_group_name_H-M   'P 1'
#
loop_
_entity.id
_entity.type
_entity.pdbx_description
1 polymer ?
#
loop_
_entity_poly.entity_id
_entity_poly.type
_entity_poly.pdbx_seq_one_letter_code
_entity_poly.pdbx_strand_id
1 'polypeptide(L)'
;MEESTIHAIESCEIDTKKIEETMPTGYQIIGDNLDLHINVKHMSNDNKNKSLHLFNMIAITDDVSGSHLPDHRPTTLEDVTEADFLPLADYVAQLKKYFIHLLSRVMASLLKEFKKFKPGAVWHIPHEYSDIM
;
A
#
# COMPACT_ATOMS: atom_id res chain seq x y z
N MET A 1 15.73 44.18 -19.79
CA MET A 1 15.34 42.91 -19.13
C MET A 1 13.89 43.10 -18.75
N GLU A 2 12.99 42.51 -19.54
CA GLU A 2 11.58 42.88 -19.65
C GLU A 2 10.77 42.34 -18.46
N GLU A 3 9.78 43.10 -17.99
CA GLU A 3 8.87 42.75 -16.87
C GLU A 3 8.25 41.35 -17.01
N SER A 4 8.10 40.86 -18.24
CA SER A 4 7.67 39.50 -18.59
C SER A 4 8.57 38.42 -17.99
N THR A 5 9.88 38.62 -17.97
CA THR A 5 10.84 37.65 -17.42
C THR A 5 10.76 37.59 -15.90
N ILE A 6 10.51 38.72 -15.23
CA ILE A 6 10.36 38.78 -13.78
C ILE A 6 9.08 38.07 -13.35
N HIS A 7 7.97 38.33 -14.04
CA HIS A 7 6.69 37.68 -13.77
C HIS A 7 6.73 36.15 -14.04
N ALA A 8 7.52 35.70 -15.02
CA ALA A 8 7.73 34.27 -15.28
C ALA A 8 8.57 33.59 -14.17
N ILE A 9 9.54 34.29 -13.60
CA ILE A 9 10.34 33.77 -12.47
C ILE A 9 9.49 33.69 -11.20
N GLU A 10 8.72 34.75 -10.89
CA GLU A 10 7.85 34.78 -9.72
C GLU A 10 6.75 33.70 -9.78
N SER A 11 6.18 33.43 -10.96
CA SER A 11 5.20 32.35 -11.14
C SER A 11 5.81 30.96 -10.95
N CYS A 12 7.00 30.71 -11.51
CA CYS A 12 7.75 29.48 -11.24
C CYS A 12 8.07 29.29 -9.74
N GLU A 13 8.45 30.35 -9.03
CA GLU A 13 8.74 30.28 -7.59
C GLU A 13 7.48 30.02 -6.73
N ILE A 14 6.32 30.52 -7.16
CA ILE A 14 5.05 30.24 -6.49
C ILE A 14 4.62 28.79 -6.74
N ASP A 15 4.80 28.29 -7.96
CA ASP A 15 4.47 26.92 -8.32
C ASP A 15 5.38 25.91 -7.61
N THR A 16 6.69 26.19 -7.48
CA THR A 16 7.60 25.34 -6.70
C THR A 16 7.25 25.30 -5.21
N LYS A 17 6.88 26.44 -4.60
CA LYS A 17 6.41 26.48 -3.20
C LYS A 17 5.12 25.71 -2.97
N LYS A 18 4.16 25.79 -3.91
CA LYS A 18 2.93 24.98 -3.84
C LYS A 18 3.21 23.49 -4.00
N ILE A 19 4.20 23.12 -4.82
CA ILE A 19 4.65 21.75 -4.97
C ILE A 19 5.29 21.26 -3.66
N GLU A 20 6.10 22.08 -2.98
CA GLU A 20 6.67 21.74 -1.66
C GLU A 20 5.61 21.51 -0.58
N GLU A 21 4.53 22.31 -0.55
CA GLU A 21 3.44 22.15 0.42
C GLU A 21 2.58 20.90 0.18
N THR A 22 2.58 20.36 -1.04
CA THR A 22 1.75 19.20 -1.44
C THR A 22 2.57 17.93 -1.69
N MET A 23 3.89 18.00 -1.56
CA MET A 23 4.76 16.85 -1.79
C MET A 23 4.70 15.86 -0.61
N PRO A 24 4.56 14.56 -0.89
CA PRO A 24 4.64 13.53 0.14
C PRO A 24 6.03 13.57 0.79
N THR A 25 6.08 13.32 2.10
CA THR A 25 7.29 13.42 2.93
C THR A 25 8.45 12.54 2.42
N GLY A 26 8.14 11.49 1.67
CA GLY A 26 9.09 10.68 0.92
C GLY A 26 8.41 9.99 -0.27
N TYR A 27 9.22 9.54 -1.22
CA TYR A 27 8.77 8.68 -2.31
C TYR A 27 9.89 7.70 -2.69
N GLN A 28 9.49 6.51 -3.11
CA GLN A 28 10.39 5.49 -3.61
C GLN A 28 10.21 5.37 -5.12
N ILE A 29 11.32 5.49 -5.86
CA ILE A 29 11.35 5.11 -7.27
C ILE A 29 11.74 3.65 -7.33
N ILE A 30 10.83 2.82 -7.83
CA ILE A 30 11.05 1.40 -8.02
C ILE A 30 11.09 1.13 -9.52
N GLY A 31 12.09 0.37 -9.94
CA GLY A 31 12.28 -0.01 -11.33
C GLY A 31 12.49 -1.51 -11.48
N ASP A 32 12.00 -2.05 -12.58
CA ASP A 32 12.26 -3.44 -12.98
C ASP A 32 12.51 -3.55 -14.49
N ASN A 33 13.39 -4.47 -14.87
CA ASN A 33 13.72 -4.75 -16.26
C ASN A 33 12.80 -5.86 -16.79
N LEU A 34 12.14 -5.60 -17.92
CA LEU A 34 11.38 -6.60 -18.66
C LEU A 34 12.04 -6.84 -20.02
N ASP A 35 12.85 -7.90 -20.06
CA ASP A 35 13.51 -8.38 -21.27
C ASP A 35 12.73 -9.55 -21.88
N LEU A 36 12.27 -9.39 -23.12
CA LEU A 36 11.55 -10.43 -23.84
C LEU A 36 12.24 -10.74 -25.16
N HIS A 37 12.72 -11.98 -25.28
CA HIS A 37 13.25 -12.51 -26.52
C HIS A 37 12.20 -13.37 -27.23
N ILE A 38 11.80 -12.96 -28.44
CA ILE A 38 10.81 -13.63 -29.27
C ILE A 38 11.53 -14.35 -30.40
N ASN A 39 11.56 -15.68 -30.32
CA ASN A 39 12.07 -16.54 -31.38
C ASN A 39 10.99 -16.83 -32.41
N VAL A 40 11.32 -16.66 -33.68
CA VAL A 40 10.45 -17.03 -34.80
C VAL A 40 10.72 -18.48 -35.19
N LYS A 41 9.66 -19.25 -35.45
CA LYS A 41 9.78 -20.66 -35.85
C LYS A 41 10.51 -20.85 -37.19
N HIS A 42 10.27 -19.94 -38.15
CA HIS A 42 10.95 -19.91 -39.45
C HIS A 42 11.44 -18.48 -39.71
N MET A 43 12.76 -18.30 -39.66
CA MET A 43 13.39 -16.99 -39.85
C MET A 43 13.43 -16.64 -41.33
N SER A 44 12.93 -15.46 -41.69
CA SER A 44 13.06 -14.88 -43.03
C SER A 44 13.64 -13.47 -42.93
N ASN A 45 13.96 -12.84 -44.07
CA ASN A 45 14.42 -11.45 -44.07
C ASN A 45 13.37 -10.49 -43.50
N ASP A 46 12.09 -10.77 -43.72
CA ASP A 46 10.98 -9.93 -43.26
C ASP A 46 10.47 -10.32 -41.85
N ASN A 47 10.81 -11.52 -41.37
CA ASN A 47 10.38 -12.03 -40.06
C ASN A 47 11.56 -12.62 -39.28
N LYS A 48 12.25 -11.74 -38.54
CA LYS A 48 13.42 -12.06 -37.71
C LYS A 48 13.03 -12.19 -36.23
N ASN A 49 13.90 -12.83 -35.46
CA ASN A 49 13.81 -12.83 -34.01
C ASN A 49 13.80 -11.39 -33.48
N LYS A 50 13.06 -11.16 -32.40
CA LYS A 50 12.94 -9.83 -31.79
C LYS A 50 13.47 -9.90 -30.37
N SER A 51 14.22 -8.88 -29.98
CA SER A 51 14.60 -8.64 -28.60
C SER A 51 13.93 -7.36 -28.16
N LEU A 52 13.05 -7.45 -27.17
CA LEU A 52 12.34 -6.32 -26.59
C LEU A 52 12.94 -6.07 -25.21
N HIS A 53 13.36 -4.82 -24.99
CA HIS A 53 13.96 -4.38 -23.73
C HIS A 53 13.12 -3.24 -23.20
N LEU A 54 12.32 -3.52 -22.16
CA LEU A 54 11.42 -2.57 -21.53
C LEU A 54 11.87 -2.36 -20.09
N PHE A 55 11.74 -1.12 -19.60
CA PHE A 55 11.96 -0.80 -18.20
C PHE A 55 10.66 -0.28 -17.61
N ASN A 56 10.15 -0.99 -16.60
CA ASN A 56 9.02 -0.51 -15.83
C ASN A 56 9.55 0.36 -14.69
N MET A 57 9.10 1.60 -14.61
CA MET A 57 9.46 2.51 -13.54
C MET A 57 8.20 3.11 -12.93
N ILE A 58 8.09 2.99 -11.61
CA ILE A 58 6.97 3.52 -10.85
C ILE A 58 7.51 4.35 -9.68
N ALA A 59 6.79 5.41 -9.34
CA ALA A 59 7.02 6.18 -8.12
C ALA A 59 5.87 5.86 -7.15
N ILE A 60 6.22 5.46 -5.93
CA ILE A 60 5.26 5.18 -4.86
C ILE A 60 5.51 6.18 -3.74
N THR A 61 4.45 6.78 -3.22
CA THR A 61 4.52 7.71 -2.08
C THR A 61 4.68 6.92 -0.79
N ASP A 62 5.58 7.37 0.09
CA ASP A 62 5.74 6.78 1.42
C ASP A 62 4.63 7.31 2.34
N ASP A 63 3.40 6.82 2.16
CA ASP A 63 2.21 7.29 2.90
C ASP A 63 2.27 6.97 4.40
N VAL A 64 3.12 6.02 4.81
CA VAL A 64 3.27 5.57 6.21
C VAL A 64 4.72 5.75 6.64
N SER A 65 4.97 6.77 7.47
CA SER A 65 6.29 6.99 8.09
C SER A 65 6.42 6.20 9.38
N GLY A 66 7.37 5.26 9.44
CA GLY A 66 7.75 4.55 10.67
C GLY A 66 8.57 5.41 11.65
N SER A 67 8.77 6.70 11.39
CA SER A 67 9.60 7.61 12.21
C SER A 67 9.12 7.77 13.65
N HIS A 68 7.82 7.58 13.88
CA HIS A 68 7.21 7.61 15.21
C HIS A 68 7.34 6.28 15.96
N LEU A 69 7.76 5.22 15.27
CA LEU A 69 7.96 3.92 15.90
C LEU A 69 9.31 3.94 16.62
N PRO A 70 9.37 3.40 17.85
CA PRO A 70 10.62 3.25 18.56
C PRO A 70 11.58 2.34 17.77
N ASP A 71 12.86 2.71 17.76
CA ASP A 71 13.94 1.91 17.18
C ASP A 71 14.13 0.64 18.03
N HIS A 72 13.31 -0.37 17.76
CA HIS A 72 13.43 -1.66 18.40
C HIS A 72 14.67 -2.37 17.86
N ARG A 73 15.67 -2.53 18.73
CA ARG A 73 16.79 -3.44 18.46
C ARG A 73 16.22 -4.84 18.20
N PRO A 74 16.77 -5.59 17.23
CA PRO A 74 16.35 -6.97 17.01
C PRO A 74 16.53 -7.77 18.29
N THR A 75 15.44 -8.38 18.78
CA THR A 75 15.44 -9.24 19.97
C THR A 75 16.22 -10.52 19.66
N THR A 76 17.17 -10.90 20.52
CA THR A 76 17.90 -12.16 20.34
C THR A 76 17.05 -13.33 20.82
N LEU A 77 17.34 -14.54 20.34
CA LEU A 77 16.57 -15.74 20.69
C LEU A 77 16.66 -16.08 22.19
N GLU A 78 17.69 -15.61 22.90
CA GLU A 78 17.80 -15.80 24.35
C GLU A 78 16.79 -14.97 25.15
N ASP A 79 16.30 -13.86 24.58
CA ASP A 79 15.40 -12.91 25.25
C ASP A 79 13.91 -13.24 24.99
N VAL A 80 13.61 -14.24 24.16
CA VAL A 80 12.23 -14.62 23.80
C VAL A 80 11.91 -15.99 24.38
N THR A 81 10.83 -16.07 25.14
CA THR A 81 10.32 -17.32 25.70
C THR A 81 9.34 -17.98 24.71
N GLU A 82 9.17 -19.30 24.81
CA GLU A 82 8.16 -20.03 24.01
C GLU A 82 6.74 -19.48 24.20
N ALA A 83 6.45 -18.92 25.38
CA ALA A 83 5.17 -18.31 25.70
C ALA A 83 4.92 -17.00 24.94
N ASP A 84 5.98 -16.26 24.54
CA ASP A 84 5.85 -15.03 23.77
C ASP A 84 5.36 -15.28 22.34
N PHE A 85 5.53 -16.51 21.83
CA PHE A 85 4.98 -16.93 20.54
C PHE A 85 3.53 -17.40 20.63
N LEU A 86 3.04 -17.69 21.83
CA LEU A 86 1.67 -18.14 22.03
C LEU A 86 0.73 -16.94 22.18
N PRO A 87 -0.44 -16.96 21.52
CA PRO A 87 -1.40 -15.88 21.67
C PRO A 87 -1.91 -15.84 23.12
N LEU A 88 -1.78 -14.69 23.77
CA LEU A 88 -2.36 -14.44 25.09
C LEU A 88 -3.88 -14.66 25.05
N ALA A 89 -4.45 -15.06 26.18
CA ALA A 89 -5.89 -15.31 26.31
C ALA A 89 -6.74 -14.10 25.87
N ASP A 90 -6.26 -12.89 26.16
CA ASP A 90 -6.91 -11.64 25.77
C ASP A 90 -6.93 -11.43 24.26
N TYR A 91 -5.82 -11.73 23.57
CA TYR A 91 -5.77 -11.70 22.10
C TYR A 91 -6.72 -12.72 21.48
N VAL A 92 -6.81 -13.93 22.04
CA VAL A 92 -7.76 -14.94 21.58
C VAL A 92 -9.21 -14.48 21.81
N ALA A 93 -9.50 -13.82 22.93
CA ALA A 93 -10.82 -13.26 23.20
C ALA A 93 -11.17 -12.12 22.23
N GLN A 94 -10.22 -11.25 21.91
CA GLN A 94 -10.39 -10.17 20.93
C GLN A 94 -10.60 -10.73 19.52
N LEU A 95 -9.81 -11.72 19.11
CA LEU A 95 -9.97 -12.40 17.82
C LEU A 95 -11.36 -13.02 17.67
N LYS A 96 -11.87 -13.66 18.73
CA LYS A 96 -13.24 -14.18 18.74
C LYS A 96 -14.29 -13.10 18.51
N LYS A 97 -14.12 -11.90 19.08
CA LYS A 97 -15.01 -10.75 18.83
C LYS A 97 -14.98 -10.33 17.37
N TYR A 98 -13.80 -10.28 16.75
CA TYR A 98 -13.66 -9.96 15.32
C TYR A 98 -14.34 -11.00 14.42
N PHE A 99 -14.21 -12.29 14.75
CA PHE A 99 -14.90 -13.35 14.03
C PHE A 99 -16.43 -13.24 14.09
N ILE A 100 -17.01 -12.74 15.19
CA ILE A 100 -18.46 -12.51 15.26
C ILE A 100 -18.90 -11.53 14.17
N HIS A 101 -18.15 -10.46 13.92
CA HIS A 101 -18.47 -9.51 12.85
C HIS A 101 -18.38 -10.16 11.46
N LEU A 102 -17.32 -10.94 11.19
CA LEU A 102 -17.16 -11.63 9.91
C LEU A 102 -18.28 -12.66 9.68
N LEU A 103 -18.55 -13.51 10.68
CA LEU A 103 -19.60 -14.51 10.60
C LEU A 103 -20.97 -13.88 10.43
N SER A 104 -21.26 -12.79 11.15
CA SER A 104 -22.53 -12.07 11.00
C SER A 104 -22.77 -11.59 9.56
N ARG A 105 -21.72 -11.11 8.87
CA ARG A 105 -21.79 -10.69 7.46
C ARG A 105 -22.10 -11.86 6.54
N VAL A 106 -21.40 -12.97 6.72
CA VAL A 106 -21.60 -14.20 5.93
C VAL A 106 -23.03 -14.71 6.13
N MET A 107 -23.49 -14.80 7.37
CA MET A 107 -24.83 -15.27 7.72
C MET A 107 -25.91 -14.37 7.13
N ALA A 108 -25.82 -13.04 7.30
CA ALA A 108 -26.79 -12.09 6.75
C ALA A 108 -26.79 -12.03 5.21
N SER A 109 -25.67 -12.39 4.56
CA SER A 109 -25.55 -12.36 3.11
C SER A 109 -26.06 -13.65 2.45
N LEU A 110 -25.76 -14.82 3.06
CA LEU A 110 -26.04 -16.13 2.47
C LEU A 110 -27.39 -16.71 2.90
N LEU A 111 -27.82 -16.48 4.14
CA LEU A 111 -29.04 -17.08 4.69
C LEU A 111 -30.22 -16.13 4.55
N LYS A 112 -31.32 -16.62 3.95
CA LYS A 112 -32.50 -15.80 3.63
C LYS A 112 -33.16 -15.24 4.90
N GLU A 113 -33.17 -16.02 5.97
CA GLU A 113 -33.76 -15.72 7.27
C GLU A 113 -33.04 -14.55 7.97
N PHE A 114 -31.73 -14.40 7.71
CA PHE A 114 -30.88 -13.40 8.33
C PHE A 114 -30.69 -12.13 7.48
N LYS A 115 -31.21 -12.09 6.24
CA LYS A 115 -31.10 -10.91 5.36
C LYS A 115 -31.63 -9.61 5.97
N LYS A 116 -32.65 -9.70 6.82
CA LYS A 116 -33.22 -8.54 7.53
C LYS A 116 -32.22 -7.85 8.46
N PHE A 117 -31.18 -8.54 8.91
CA PHE A 117 -30.14 -8.01 9.78
C PHE A 117 -28.96 -7.40 9.02
N LYS A 118 -28.95 -7.48 7.68
CA LYS A 118 -27.88 -6.94 6.84
C LYS A 118 -27.56 -5.46 7.11
N PRO A 119 -28.55 -4.55 7.35
CA PRO A 119 -28.24 -3.15 7.66
C PRO A 119 -27.54 -2.95 9.01
N GLY A 120 -27.71 -3.87 9.96
CA GLY A 120 -27.07 -3.82 11.28
C GLY A 120 -25.74 -4.58 11.35
N ALA A 121 -25.33 -5.26 10.28
CA ALA A 121 -24.08 -5.99 10.25
C ALA A 121 -22.90 -5.01 10.11
N VAL A 122 -21.97 -5.05 11.06
CA VAL A 122 -20.75 -4.22 11.04
C VAL A 122 -19.89 -4.61 9.83
N TRP A 123 -19.75 -3.68 8.88
CA TRP A 123 -19.02 -3.90 7.63
C TRP A 123 -17.51 -3.76 7.80
N HIS A 124 -17.06 -2.72 8.50
CA HIS A 124 -15.67 -2.50 8.85
C HIS A 124 -15.47 -2.81 10.33
N ILE A 125 -14.52 -3.70 10.66
CA ILE A 125 -14.12 -3.89 12.05
C ILE A 125 -13.44 -2.59 12.46
N PRO A 126 -13.94 -1.88 13.49
CA PRO A 126 -13.33 -0.61 13.91
C PRO A 126 -11.91 -0.88 14.36
N HIS A 127 -10.97 -0.18 13.75
CA HIS A 127 -9.58 -0.14 14.17
C HIS A 127 -9.40 1.05 15.10
N GLU A 128 -8.44 0.97 16.03
CA GLU A 128 -8.12 2.06 16.97
C GLU A 128 -7.81 3.39 16.26
N TYR A 129 -7.31 3.31 15.03
CA TYR A 129 -6.97 4.47 14.19
C TYR A 129 -7.97 4.74 13.06
N SER A 130 -9.16 4.11 13.07
CA SER A 130 -10.16 4.30 12.02
C SER A 130 -10.71 5.73 11.94
N ASP A 131 -10.68 6.48 13.04
CA ASP A 131 -11.22 7.85 13.13
C ASP A 131 -10.14 8.94 12.95
N ILE A 132 -8.86 8.56 12.82
CA ILE A 132 -7.71 9.49 12.81
C ILE A 132 -7.15 9.72 11.40
N MET A 133 -7.59 8.94 10.40
CA MET A 133 -7.35 9.22 8.97
C MET A 133 -8.46 10.10 8.40
#